data_AF-A0A3M2A166-F1
#
_entry.id   AF-A0A3M2A166-F1
#
_cell.length_a   1.000
_cell.length_b   1.000
_cell.length_c   1.000
_cell.angle_alpha   90.00
_cell.angle_beta   90.00
_cell.angle_gamma   90.00
#
_symmetry.space_group_name_H-M   'P 1'
#
loop_
_entity.id
_entity.type
_entity.pdbx_description
1 polymer ?
#
loop_
_entity_poly.entity_id
_entity_poly.type
_entity_poly.pdbx_seq_one_letter_code
_entity_poly.pdbx_strand_id
1 'polypeptide(L)'
;MNPYDFVPVDWNSPPQRRAPTPHHKFTGVSGRIEGTITAETPLLIRKPGGDDKRLQFMTNRNGKNIIPGSSLKGMIRNLVETIGNGCFKLFDGEYKDKQWQVSLSDKLPEDFRECNRRDNLCIGC
;
A
#
# COMPACT_ATOMS: atom_id res chain seq x y z
N MET A 1 -11.43 11.36 -17.31
CA MET A 1 -11.87 10.41 -16.28
C MET A 1 -10.61 9.91 -15.59
N ASN A 2 -10.41 10.24 -14.31
CA ASN A 2 -9.19 9.91 -13.59
C ASN A 2 -9.29 8.45 -13.10
N PRO A 3 -8.40 7.52 -13.50
CA PRO A 3 -8.46 6.10 -13.13
C PRO A 3 -8.09 5.83 -11.67
N TYR A 4 -8.22 6.81 -10.78
CA TYR A 4 -7.94 6.70 -9.35
C TYR A 4 -9.16 7.06 -8.47
N ASP A 5 -10.31 7.38 -9.07
CA ASP A 5 -11.56 7.75 -8.36
C ASP A 5 -12.32 6.55 -7.76
N PHE A 6 -11.69 5.37 -7.63
CA PHE A 6 -12.44 4.12 -7.55
C PHE A 6 -13.10 3.82 -6.20
N VAL A 7 -12.64 4.39 -5.08
CA VAL A 7 -13.31 4.22 -3.79
C VAL A 7 -13.19 5.50 -2.94
N PRO A 8 -14.31 6.17 -2.58
CA PRO A 8 -14.26 7.30 -1.65
C PRO A 8 -13.90 6.80 -0.25
N VAL A 9 -13.01 7.53 0.43
CA VAL A 9 -12.69 7.31 1.84
C VAL A 9 -13.81 7.91 2.70
N ASP A 10 -14.34 7.14 3.64
CA ASP A 10 -15.29 7.65 4.64
C ASP A 10 -14.54 8.34 5.78
N TRP A 11 -14.34 9.65 5.65
CA TRP A 11 -13.65 10.47 6.66
C TRP A 11 -14.39 10.57 8.00
N ASN A 12 -15.68 10.21 8.07
CA ASN A 12 -16.45 10.24 9.31
C ASN A 12 -16.28 8.97 10.16
N SER A 13 -15.66 7.93 9.58
CA SER A 13 -15.41 6.66 10.24
C SER A 13 -13.91 6.46 10.38
N PRO A 14 -13.27 6.98 11.44
CA PRO A 14 -11.82 6.86 11.61
C PRO A 14 -11.36 5.41 11.86
N PRO A 15 -10.09 5.08 11.55
CA PRO A 15 -9.52 3.75 11.78
C PRO A 15 -9.64 3.30 13.24
N GLN A 16 -10.16 2.10 13.44
CA GLN A 16 -10.20 1.48 14.77
C GLN A 16 -8.79 1.05 15.19
N ARG A 17 -8.33 1.58 16.32
CA ARG A 17 -6.99 1.29 16.86
C ARG A 17 -7.09 0.47 18.14
N ARG A 18 -6.19 -0.50 18.30
CA ARG A 18 -6.15 -1.39 19.47
C ARG A 18 -4.73 -1.92 19.70
N ALA A 19 -4.49 -2.43 20.90
CA ALA A 19 -3.27 -3.16 21.19
C ALA A 19 -3.25 -4.47 20.39
N PRO A 20 -2.23 -4.72 19.55
CA PRO A 20 -2.12 -5.98 18.82
C PRO A 20 -1.78 -7.12 19.78
N THR A 21 -2.20 -8.33 19.44
CA THR A 21 -1.69 -9.54 20.11
C THR A 21 -0.25 -9.78 19.62
N PRO A 22 0.76 -9.78 20.49
CA PRO A 22 2.13 -9.99 20.07
C PRO A 22 2.34 -11.44 19.61
N HIS A 23 3.31 -11.66 18.72
CA HIS A 23 3.57 -12.98 18.12
C HIS A 23 3.74 -14.11 19.14
N HIS A 24 4.39 -13.86 20.28
CA HIS A 24 4.60 -14.87 21.34
C HIS A 24 3.31 -15.26 22.09
N LYS A 25 2.21 -14.51 21.92
CA LYS A 25 0.88 -14.79 22.49
C LYS A 25 -0.14 -15.18 21.42
N PHE A 26 0.27 -15.37 20.17
CA PHE A 26 -0.65 -15.73 19.09
C PHE A 26 -1.11 -17.18 19.26
N THR A 27 -2.41 -17.39 19.42
CA THR A 27 -3.03 -18.71 19.60
C THR A 27 -3.86 -19.15 18.39
N GLY A 28 -3.67 -18.53 17.22
CA GLY A 28 -4.39 -18.82 15.98
C GLY A 28 -3.65 -19.76 15.04
N VAL A 29 -4.16 -19.89 13.81
CA VAL A 29 -3.51 -20.66 12.74
C VAL A 29 -2.47 -19.79 12.04
N SER A 30 -1.27 -20.34 11.87
CA SER A 30 -0.21 -19.76 11.03
C SER A 30 0.18 -20.76 9.94
N GLY A 31 0.56 -20.27 8.76
CA GLY A 31 0.96 -21.14 7.67
C GLY A 31 1.26 -20.36 6.39
N ARG A 32 1.23 -21.06 5.27
CA ARG A 32 1.47 -20.49 3.95
C ARG A 32 0.19 -20.60 3.12
N ILE A 33 -0.19 -19.49 2.49
CA ILE A 33 -1.25 -19.46 1.50
C ILE A 33 -0.58 -19.44 0.13
N GLU A 34 -0.96 -20.39 -0.72
CA GLU A 34 -0.49 -20.46 -2.11
C GLU A 34 -1.66 -20.21 -3.05
N GLY A 35 -1.40 -19.51 -4.15
CA GLY A 35 -2.42 -19.14 -5.11
C GLY A 35 -1.81 -18.72 -6.44
N THR A 36 -2.67 -18.66 -7.46
CA THR A 36 -2.32 -18.19 -8.81
C THR A 36 -3.07 -16.89 -9.08
N ILE A 37 -2.37 -15.89 -9.62
CA ILE A 37 -2.96 -14.64 -10.08
C ILE A 37 -2.91 -14.64 -11.60
N THR A 38 -4.07 -14.48 -12.23
CA THR A 38 -4.21 -14.34 -13.68
C THR A 38 -4.47 -12.88 -14.01
N ALA A 39 -3.76 -12.35 -15.00
CA ALA A 39 -4.01 -11.01 -15.51
C ALA A 39 -5.19 -11.04 -16.47
N GLU A 40 -6.34 -10.53 -16.04
CA GLU A 40 -7.56 -10.39 -16.88
C GLU A 40 -7.39 -9.32 -17.96
N THR A 41 -6.49 -8.37 -17.75
CA THR A 41 -6.14 -7.29 -18.68
C THR A 41 -4.62 -7.16 -18.80
N PRO A 42 -4.10 -6.55 -19.88
CA PRO A 42 -2.66 -6.30 -20.01
C PRO A 42 -2.12 -5.51 -18.81
N LEU A 43 -1.09 -6.07 -18.16
CA LEU A 43 -0.50 -5.53 -16.94
C LEU A 43 0.87 -4.91 -17.23
N LEU A 44 1.05 -3.66 -16.81
CA LEU A 44 2.34 -2.97 -16.88
C LEU A 44 2.89 -2.74 -15.47
N ILE A 45 4.00 -3.41 -15.14
CA ILE A 45 4.73 -3.18 -13.88
C ILE A 45 6.17 -2.80 -14.24
N ARG A 46 6.51 -1.55 -13.94
CA ARG A 46 7.83 -1.00 -14.24
C ARG A 46 8.89 -1.53 -13.27
N LYS A 47 10.08 -1.81 -13.79
CA LYS A 47 11.28 -2.05 -12.99
C LYS A 47 11.70 -0.76 -12.25
N PRO A 48 11.79 -0.79 -10.90
CA PRO A 48 12.33 0.34 -10.14
C PRO A 48 13.75 0.69 -10.59
N GLY A 49 14.01 1.98 -10.82
CA GLY A 49 15.32 2.46 -11.28
C GLY A 49 15.72 2.07 -12.70
N GLY A 50 14.79 1.54 -13.52
CA GLY A 50 15.03 1.31 -14.95
C GLY A 50 15.07 2.61 -15.75
N ASP A 51 15.78 2.62 -16.88
CA ASP A 51 15.83 3.76 -17.81
C ASP A 51 14.41 4.17 -18.28
N ASP A 52 14.06 5.45 -18.19
CA ASP A 52 12.77 6.00 -18.63
C ASP A 52 12.53 5.79 -20.13
N LYS A 53 13.59 5.61 -20.93
CA LYS A 53 13.49 5.45 -22.39
C LYS A 53 13.03 4.05 -22.82
N ARG A 54 13.06 3.05 -21.94
CA ARG A 54 12.62 1.68 -22.26
C ARG A 54 11.84 1.09 -21.09
N LEU A 55 10.60 0.71 -21.34
CA LEU A 55 9.79 -0.04 -20.38
C LEU A 55 10.45 -1.39 -20.12
N GLN A 56 11.13 -1.52 -18.98
CA GLN A 56 11.73 -2.75 -18.52
C GLN A 56 10.84 -3.39 -17.45
N PHE A 57 10.56 -4.69 -17.61
CA PHE A 57 9.93 -5.51 -16.58
C PHE A 57 10.99 -6.06 -15.64
N MET A 58 10.61 -6.33 -14.38
CA MET A 58 11.47 -7.09 -13.50
C MET A 58 11.48 -8.55 -13.91
N THR A 59 12.66 -9.16 -13.89
CA THR A 59 12.86 -10.57 -14.19
C THR A 59 13.49 -11.30 -13.01
N ASN A 60 13.21 -12.59 -12.88
CA ASN A 60 13.94 -13.46 -11.97
C ASN A 60 15.30 -13.87 -12.53
N ARG A 61 16.06 -14.69 -11.78
CA ARG A 61 17.37 -15.21 -12.20
C ARG A 61 17.34 -16.02 -13.50
N ASN A 62 16.17 -16.52 -13.90
CA ASN A 62 15.97 -17.31 -15.12
C ASN A 62 15.46 -16.45 -16.29
N GLY A 63 15.40 -15.12 -16.14
CA GLY A 63 14.92 -14.21 -17.18
C GLY A 63 13.40 -14.13 -17.34
N LYS A 64 12.62 -14.80 -16.49
CA LYS A 64 11.15 -14.74 -16.54
C LYS A 64 10.64 -13.46 -15.87
N ASN A 65 9.71 -12.76 -16.50
CA ASN A 65 9.04 -11.60 -15.92
C ASN A 65 8.34 -11.96 -14.60
N ILE A 66 8.46 -11.10 -13.60
CA ILE A 66 7.87 -11.28 -12.28
C ILE A 66 7.12 -10.02 -11.82
N ILE A 67 6.13 -10.24 -10.97
CA ILE A 67 5.53 -9.19 -10.14
C ILE A 67 6.37 -9.09 -8.87
N PRO A 68 6.96 -7.94 -8.54
CA PRO A 68 7.72 -7.78 -7.31
C PRO A 68 6.80 -7.96 -6.09
N GLY A 69 7.26 -8.68 -5.07
CA GLY A 69 6.48 -8.87 -3.84
C GLY A 69 6.17 -7.55 -3.12
N SER A 70 7.05 -6.54 -3.26
CA SER A 70 6.80 -5.17 -2.77
C SER A 70 5.63 -4.49 -3.50
N SER A 71 5.50 -4.67 -4.81
CA SER A 71 4.37 -4.15 -5.59
C SER A 71 3.06 -4.79 -5.16
N LEU A 72 3.04 -6.12 -4.99
CA LEU A 72 1.85 -6.83 -4.51
C LEU A 72 1.47 -6.41 -3.09
N LYS A 73 2.46 -6.29 -2.19
CA LYS A 73 2.26 -5.78 -0.83
C LYS A 73 1.70 -4.36 -0.84
N GLY A 74 2.21 -3.48 -1.70
CA GLY A 74 1.73 -2.10 -1.84
C GLY A 74 0.27 -2.05 -2.31
N MET A 75 -0.08 -2.87 -3.30
CA MET A 75 -1.46 -2.98 -3.79
C MET A 75 -2.43 -3.44 -2.68
N ILE A 76 -2.09 -4.50 -1.95
CA ILE A 76 -2.93 -5.01 -0.85
C ILE A 76 -3.01 -3.99 0.29
N ARG A 77 -1.90 -3.35 0.64
CA ARG A 77 -1.90 -2.28 1.66
C ARG A 77 -2.84 -1.16 1.28
N ASN A 78 -2.79 -0.67 0.04
CA ASN A 78 -3.65 0.41 -0.42
C ASN A 78 -5.15 0.06 -0.24
N LEU A 79 -5.52 -1.19 -0.53
CA LEU A 79 -6.87 -1.71 -0.29
C LEU A 79 -7.25 -1.65 1.20
N VAL A 80 -6.34 -2.09 2.09
CA VAL A 80 -6.56 -2.05 3.54
C VAL A 80 -6.65 -0.63 4.08
N GLU A 81 -5.83 0.29 3.59
CA GLU A 81 -5.85 1.71 4.00
C GLU A 81 -7.15 2.39 3.55
N THR A 82 -7.58 2.15 2.30
CA THR A 82 -8.73 2.85 1.71
C THR A 82 -10.08 2.19 2.07
N ILE A 83 -10.20 0.86 1.94
CA ILE A 83 -11.45 0.12 2.14
C ILE A 83 -11.52 -0.48 3.55
N GLY A 84 -10.39 -0.96 4.06
CA GLY A 84 -10.30 -1.59 5.39
C GLY A 84 -10.31 -0.59 6.54
N ASN A 85 -10.51 0.71 6.27
CA ASN A 85 -10.45 1.80 7.24
C ASN A 85 -9.14 1.78 8.05
N GLY A 86 -8.02 1.80 7.33
CA GLY A 86 -6.68 1.84 7.89
C GLY A 86 -6.08 3.25 7.88
N CYS A 87 -5.07 3.48 8.71
CA CYS A 87 -4.27 4.70 8.64
C CYS A 87 -3.38 4.71 7.39
N PHE A 88 -3.23 5.87 6.76
CA PHE A 88 -2.39 6.06 5.58
C PHE A 88 -0.92 6.18 5.99
N LYS A 89 -0.18 5.09 5.90
CA LYS A 89 1.21 5.03 6.39
C LYS A 89 2.22 5.69 5.44
N LEU A 90 1.99 5.58 4.13
CA LEU A 90 2.92 6.08 3.12
C LEU A 90 2.58 7.47 2.60
N PHE A 91 1.56 8.13 3.17
CA PHE A 91 1.20 9.49 2.79
C PHE A 91 2.10 10.47 3.53
N ASP A 92 3.09 11.02 2.83
CA ASP A 92 3.95 12.11 3.34
C ASP A 92 3.36 13.50 3.07
N GLY A 93 2.42 13.59 2.11
CA GLY A 93 1.78 14.83 1.71
C GLY A 93 2.73 15.80 1.00
N GLU A 94 3.99 15.45 0.76
CA GLU A 94 5.01 16.37 0.24
C GLU A 94 5.51 15.86 -1.11
N TYR A 95 4.96 16.40 -2.18
CA TYR A 95 5.29 15.99 -3.55
C TYR A 95 6.22 17.02 -4.17
N LYS A 96 7.44 16.60 -4.53
CA LYS A 96 8.45 17.44 -5.19
C LYS A 96 8.80 16.84 -6.54
N ASP A 97 8.56 17.60 -7.60
CA ASP A 97 9.14 17.38 -8.92
C ASP A 97 10.07 18.56 -9.28
N LYS A 98 10.89 18.40 -10.31
CA LYS A 98 11.87 19.41 -10.75
C LYS A 98 11.26 20.78 -11.04
N GLN A 99 9.96 20.85 -11.36
CA GLN A 99 9.24 22.08 -11.68
C GLN A 99 8.14 22.46 -10.68
N TRP A 100 7.77 21.60 -9.73
CA TRP A 100 6.66 21.91 -8.82
C TRP A 100 6.81 21.24 -7.44
N GLN A 101 6.40 21.95 -6.39
CA GLN A 101 6.32 21.44 -5.03
C GLN A 101 4.90 21.65 -4.51
N VAL A 102 4.34 20.58 -3.93
CA VAL A 102 2.97 20.56 -3.38
C VAL A 102 3.02 20.02 -1.98
N SER A 103 2.41 20.75 -1.05
CA SER A 103 2.08 20.22 0.26
C SER A 103 0.58 19.93 0.33
N LEU A 104 0.27 18.67 0.60
CA LEU A 104 -1.04 18.08 0.83
C LEU A 104 -1.11 17.46 2.24
N SER A 105 -0.11 17.71 3.09
CA SER A 105 -0.04 17.17 4.45
C SER A 105 -1.27 17.53 5.30
N ASP A 106 -1.84 18.71 5.06
CA ASP A 106 -3.07 19.20 5.71
C ASP A 106 -4.37 18.57 5.18
N LYS A 107 -4.30 17.80 4.09
CA LYS A 107 -5.49 17.14 3.50
C LYS A 107 -5.85 15.83 4.20
N LEU A 108 -4.93 15.26 4.97
CA LEU A 108 -5.17 14.01 5.71
C LEU A 108 -5.57 14.33 7.16
N PRO A 109 -6.81 14.01 7.58
CA PRO A 109 -7.23 14.22 8.97
C PRO A 109 -6.33 13.45 9.94
N GLU A 110 -6.15 13.99 11.15
CA GLU A 110 -5.18 13.43 12.12
C GLU A 110 -5.46 11.97 12.49
N ASP A 111 -6.73 11.59 12.58
CA ASP A 111 -7.15 10.22 12.91
C ASP A 111 -6.76 9.19 11.84
N PHE A 112 -6.53 9.64 10.60
CA PHE A 112 -6.12 8.80 9.47
C PHE A 112 -4.61 8.78 9.25
N ARG A 113 -3.83 9.58 10.00
CA ARG A 113 -2.36 9.55 9.98
C ARG A 113 -1.81 8.27 10.61
N GLU A 114 -0.56 7.95 10.31
CA GLU A 114 0.09 6.72 10.75
C GLU A 114 0.02 6.49 12.27
N CYS A 115 -0.06 5.22 12.67
CA CYS A 115 -0.05 4.84 14.08
C CYS A 115 1.37 4.97 14.65
N ASN A 116 1.53 5.81 15.68
CA ASN A 116 2.82 6.08 16.31
C ASN A 116 3.06 5.33 17.63
N ARG A 117 2.05 4.64 18.15
CA ARG A 117 2.12 3.91 19.43
C ARG A 117 1.85 2.42 19.24
N ARG A 118 2.74 1.57 19.77
CA ARG A 118 2.69 0.10 19.58
C ARG A 118 1.47 -0.57 20.22
N ASP A 119 0.89 0.07 21.22
CA ASP A 119 -0.32 -0.35 21.94
C ASP A 119 -1.62 0.18 21.30
N ASN A 120 -1.51 0.94 20.20
CA ASN A 120 -2.66 1.58 19.55
C ASN A 120 -2.52 1.55 18.02
N LEU A 121 -2.57 0.35 17.44
CA LEU A 121 -2.41 0.11 16.00
C LEU A 121 -3.75 -0.15 15.32
N CYS A 122 -3.94 0.40 14.12
CA CYS A 122 -5.02 0.01 13.20
C CYS A 122 -4.65 -1.24 12.39
N ILE A 123 -5.58 -1.74 11.59
CA ILE A 123 -5.36 -2.93 10.72
C ILE A 123 -4.26 -2.73 9.66
N GLY A 124 -3.94 -1.49 9.28
CA GLY A 124 -2.92 -1.16 8.28
C GLY A 124 -1.49 -0.98 8.83
N CYS A 125 -1.32 -0.93 10.16
CA CYS A 125 -0.06 -0.57 10.83
C CYS A 125 0.53 -1.74 11.63
#